data_AF-A0AAJ5X6E3-F1
#
_entry.id   AF-A0AAJ5X6E3-F1
#
_cell.length_a   1.000
_cell.length_b   1.000
_cell.length_c   1.000
_cell.angle_alpha   90.00
_cell.angle_beta   90.00
_cell.angle_gamma   90.00
#
_symmetry.space_group_name_H-M   'P 1'
#
loop_
_entity.id
_entity.type
_entity.pdbx_description
1 polymer ?
#
loop_
_entity_poly.entity_id
_entity_poly.type
_entity_poly.pdbx_seq_one_letter_code
_entity_poly.pdbx_strand_id
1 'polypeptide(L)'
;MSALPPNFPSPAALAAATPLDGRVPFGSAASAVSLKWTALQDAGAVVAMLAGLDPERASPEIRNFPAAIRTAGEWRRHSAENGIDDLAAIMEPGIAALLAVNARGADPHAPALALWREFHAARTALLALVAPGDKAGSRDDA
;
A
#
# COMPACT_ATOMS: atom_id res chain seq x y z
N MET A 1 -37.00 -30.85 -50.53
CA MET A 1 -36.05 -30.65 -49.41
C MET A 1 -34.90 -29.81 -49.93
N SER A 2 -34.96 -28.48 -49.75
CA SER A 2 -33.92 -27.55 -50.21
C SER A 2 -33.04 -27.18 -49.03
N ALA A 3 -31.73 -27.44 -49.14
CA ALA A 3 -30.73 -27.12 -48.13
C ALA A 3 -30.39 -25.62 -48.15
N LEU A 4 -30.41 -24.98 -46.97
CA LEU A 4 -29.91 -23.62 -46.76
C LEU A 4 -28.37 -23.61 -46.78
N PRO A 5 -27.70 -22.63 -47.42
CA PRO A 5 -26.26 -22.47 -47.31
C PRO A 5 -25.84 -21.89 -45.94
N PRO A 6 -24.64 -22.21 -45.43
CA PRO A 6 -24.10 -21.59 -44.23
C PRO A 6 -23.77 -20.11 -44.48
N ASN A 7 -24.32 -19.25 -43.62
CA ASN A 7 -24.10 -17.81 -43.61
C ASN A 7 -22.73 -17.50 -42.98
N PHE A 8 -21.76 -17.07 -43.78
CA PHE A 8 -20.49 -16.55 -43.28
C PHE A 8 -20.57 -15.02 -43.20
N PRO A 9 -20.21 -14.40 -42.06
CA PRO A 9 -20.26 -12.94 -41.95
C PRO A 9 -19.20 -12.29 -42.85
N SER A 10 -19.61 -11.26 -43.59
CA SER A 10 -18.74 -10.44 -44.45
C SER A 10 -17.62 -9.73 -43.66
N PRO A 11 -16.41 -9.57 -44.24
CA PRO A 11 -15.25 -8.94 -43.58
C PRO A 11 -15.44 -7.45 -43.24
N ALA A 12 -16.47 -6.81 -43.79
CA ALA A 12 -16.84 -5.43 -43.42
C ALA A 12 -17.47 -5.32 -42.02
N ALA A 13 -18.01 -6.41 -41.46
CA ALA A 13 -18.55 -6.43 -40.09
C ALA A 13 -17.44 -6.54 -39.02
N LEU A 14 -16.23 -6.96 -39.39
CA LEU A 14 -15.08 -6.99 -38.47
C LEU A 14 -14.40 -5.63 -38.27
N ALA A 15 -14.73 -4.62 -39.09
CA ALA A 15 -14.10 -3.30 -39.02
C ALA A 15 -14.78 -2.31 -38.06
N ALA A 16 -15.92 -2.70 -37.44
CA ALA A 16 -16.65 -1.89 -36.47
C ALA A 16 -16.51 -2.41 -35.02
N ALA A 17 -15.62 -3.36 -34.76
CA ALA A 17 -15.16 -3.68 -33.41
C ALA A 17 -14.06 -2.67 -33.04
N THR A 18 -14.51 -1.50 -32.60
CA THR A 18 -13.69 -0.54 -31.86
C THR A 18 -12.84 -1.29 -30.83
N PRO A 19 -11.57 -0.89 -30.61
CA PRO A 19 -10.72 -1.57 -29.65
C PRO A 19 -11.44 -1.61 -28.31
N LEU A 20 -11.58 -2.82 -27.76
CA LEU A 20 -11.58 -3.01 -26.33
C LEU A 20 -10.35 -2.25 -25.82
N ASP A 21 -10.55 -1.03 -25.34
CA ASP A 21 -9.57 -0.34 -24.52
C ASP A 21 -9.51 -1.13 -23.21
N GLY A 22 -8.81 -2.27 -23.29
CA GLY A 22 -8.43 -3.17 -22.22
C GLY A 22 -7.33 -2.54 -21.38
N ARG A 23 -7.38 -1.22 -21.17
CA ARG A 23 -6.74 -0.62 -20.02
C ARG A 23 -7.53 -1.10 -18.82
N VAL A 24 -7.15 -2.27 -18.31
CA VAL A 24 -7.12 -2.47 -16.86
C VAL A 24 -6.55 -1.15 -16.34
N PRO A 25 -7.30 -0.31 -15.60
CA PRO A 25 -6.71 0.91 -15.10
C PRO A 25 -5.49 0.45 -14.33
N PHE A 26 -4.29 0.73 -14.86
CA PHE A 26 -3.04 0.56 -14.13
C PHE A 26 -3.33 1.19 -12.78
N GLY A 27 -3.30 0.35 -11.73
CA GLY A 27 -4.13 0.52 -10.55
C GLY A 27 -4.29 1.98 -10.15
N SER A 28 -5.53 2.44 -9.95
CA SER A 28 -5.80 3.78 -9.41
C SER A 28 -4.81 4.10 -8.30
N ALA A 29 -4.33 5.34 -8.19
CA ALA A 29 -3.36 5.73 -7.15
C ALA A 29 -3.79 5.25 -5.74
N ALA A 30 -5.09 5.20 -5.46
CA ALA A 30 -5.66 4.62 -4.24
C ALA A 30 -5.35 3.11 -4.04
N SER A 31 -5.35 2.33 -5.12
CA SER A 31 -4.94 0.92 -5.10
C SER A 31 -3.43 0.77 -4.94
N ALA A 32 -2.61 1.67 -5.51
CA ALA A 32 -1.17 1.68 -5.31
C ALA A 32 -0.80 1.98 -3.85
N VAL A 33 -1.45 2.97 -3.22
CA VAL A 33 -1.29 3.27 -1.79
C VAL A 33 -1.70 2.09 -0.91
N SER A 34 -2.82 1.42 -1.23
CA SER A 34 -3.28 0.25 -0.48
C SER A 34 -2.31 -0.94 -0.59
N LEU A 35 -1.71 -1.14 -1.76
CA LEU A 35 -0.69 -2.17 -1.98
C LEU A 35 0.60 -1.86 -1.20
N LYS A 36 1.12 -0.64 -1.31
CA LYS A 36 2.31 -0.19 -0.55
C LYS A 36 2.09 -0.33 0.95
N TRP A 37 0.92 0.07 1.44
CA TRP A 37 0.59 -0.05 2.86
C TRP A 37 0.56 -1.50 3.35
N THR A 38 -0.05 -2.40 2.57
CA THR A 38 -0.06 -3.84 2.89
C THR A 38 1.36 -4.39 2.92
N ALA A 39 2.16 -4.10 1.90
CA ALA A 39 3.55 -4.52 1.82
C ALA A 39 4.39 -4.00 2.99
N LEU A 40 4.13 -2.77 3.46
CA LEU A 40 4.78 -2.22 4.65
C LEU A 40 4.40 -2.98 5.93
N GLN A 41 3.16 -3.46 6.07
CA GLN A 41 2.79 -4.29 7.22
C GLN A 41 3.50 -5.65 7.18
N ASP A 42 3.58 -6.27 6.01
CA ASP A 42 4.29 -7.53 5.83
C ASP A 42 5.79 -7.37 6.12
N ALA A 43 6.40 -6.29 5.61
CA ALA A 43 7.77 -5.92 5.89
C ALA A 43 8.00 -5.68 7.40
N GLY A 44 7.10 -4.94 8.05
CA GLY A 44 7.15 -4.71 9.50
C GLY A 44 7.08 -6.00 10.31
N ALA A 45 6.25 -6.96 9.89
CA ALA A 45 6.16 -8.28 10.52
C ALA A 45 7.45 -9.09 10.37
N VAL A 46 8.09 -9.06 9.20
CA VAL A 46 9.41 -9.68 8.99
C VAL A 46 10.47 -9.08 9.91
N VAL A 47 10.52 -7.75 10.04
CA VAL A 47 11.48 -7.09 10.93
C VAL A 47 11.19 -7.45 12.40
N ALA A 48 9.91 -7.54 12.80
CA ALA A 48 9.53 -7.98 14.15
C ALA A 48 10.03 -9.41 14.45
N MET A 49 9.86 -10.33 13.49
CA MET A 49 10.37 -11.70 13.62
C MET A 49 11.90 -11.75 13.75
N LEU A 50 12.63 -10.97 12.94
CA LEU A 50 14.10 -10.86 13.05
C LEU A 50 14.54 -10.25 14.39
N ALA A 51 13.70 -9.40 14.99
CA ALA A 51 13.90 -8.81 16.30
C ALA A 51 13.43 -9.71 17.47
N GLY A 52 13.03 -10.95 17.21
CA GLY A 52 12.56 -11.88 18.24
C GLY A 52 11.27 -11.47 18.93
N LEU A 53 10.45 -10.62 18.30
CA LEU A 53 9.18 -10.15 18.83
C LEU A 53 8.04 -11.08 18.42
N ASP A 54 7.04 -11.17 19.28
CA ASP A 54 5.79 -11.86 18.95
C ASP A 54 5.05 -11.12 17.81
N PRO A 55 4.35 -11.85 16.92
CA PRO A 55 3.57 -11.24 15.85
C PRO A 55 2.54 -10.26 16.39
N GLU A 56 2.64 -9.00 15.97
CA GLU A 56 1.62 -7.99 16.31
C GLU A 56 0.31 -8.34 15.61
N ARG A 57 -0.77 -8.46 16.38
CA ARG A 57 -2.10 -8.60 15.78
C ARG A 57 -2.50 -7.28 15.14
N ALA A 58 -2.50 -7.24 13.80
CA ALA A 58 -2.90 -6.06 13.05
C ALA A 58 -4.26 -5.54 13.53
N SER A 59 -4.29 -4.30 14.02
CA SER A 59 -5.50 -3.67 14.53
C SER A 59 -6.43 -3.24 13.38
N PRO A 60 -7.73 -3.02 13.64
CA PRO A 60 -8.66 -2.48 12.64
C PRO A 60 -8.19 -1.16 12.03
N GLU A 61 -7.55 -0.30 12.84
CA GLU A 61 -7.02 1.00 12.42
C GLU A 61 -5.93 0.84 11.36
N ILE A 62 -4.99 -0.10 11.58
CA ILE A 62 -3.95 -0.43 10.61
C ILE A 62 -4.59 -0.92 9.30
N ARG A 63 -5.56 -1.84 9.36
CA ARG A 63 -6.19 -2.39 8.15
C ARG A 63 -7.02 -1.36 7.38
N ASN A 64 -7.69 -0.46 8.09
CA ASN A 64 -8.60 0.53 7.49
C ASN A 64 -7.89 1.83 7.08
N PHE A 65 -6.59 1.96 7.35
CA PHE A 65 -5.82 3.16 7.07
C PHE A 65 -5.92 3.65 5.60
N PRO A 66 -5.82 2.79 4.56
CA PRO A 66 -6.01 3.24 3.17
C PRO A 66 -7.41 3.81 2.89
N ALA A 67 -8.43 3.31 3.59
CA ALA A 67 -9.78 3.88 3.50
C ALA A 67 -9.87 5.23 4.21
N ALA A 68 -9.25 5.35 5.39
CA ALA A 68 -9.20 6.59 6.16
C ALA A 68 -8.51 7.72 5.38
N ILE A 69 -7.39 7.42 4.70
CA ILE A 69 -6.68 8.37 3.82
C ILE A 69 -7.58 8.92 2.72
N ARG A 70 -8.39 8.05 2.06
CA ARG A 70 -9.30 8.47 0.98
C ARG A 70 -10.38 9.43 1.46
N THR A 71 -10.80 9.30 2.71
CA THR A 71 -11.82 10.17 3.33
C THR A 71 -11.22 11.40 4.00
N ALA A 72 -9.89 11.50 4.09
CA ALA A 72 -9.21 12.63 4.70
C ALA A 72 -9.16 13.85 3.77
N GLY A 73 -9.02 15.04 4.36
CA GLY A 73 -8.76 16.27 3.61
C GLY A 73 -7.45 16.18 2.82
N GLU A 74 -7.35 16.98 1.75
CA GLU A 74 -6.26 16.89 0.77
C GLU A 74 -4.85 16.95 1.37
N TRP A 75 -4.60 17.87 2.31
CA TRP A 75 -3.32 17.97 2.99
C TRP A 75 -2.97 16.68 3.77
N ARG A 76 -3.90 16.17 4.57
CA ARG A 76 -3.70 14.93 5.35
C ARG A 76 -3.46 13.73 4.45
N ARG A 77 -4.21 13.65 3.33
CA ARG A 77 -4.01 12.61 2.32
C ARG A 77 -2.60 12.65 1.75
N HIS A 78 -2.17 13.80 1.25
CA HIS A 78 -0.85 13.95 0.64
C HIS A 78 0.28 13.69 1.65
N SER A 79 0.17 14.19 2.88
CA SER A 79 1.13 13.90 3.95
C SER A 79 1.18 12.41 4.32
N ALA A 80 0.05 11.71 4.33
CA ALA A 80 0.01 10.27 4.58
C ALA A 80 0.63 9.46 3.42
N GLU A 81 0.36 9.84 2.18
CA GLU A 81 0.95 9.22 0.99
C GLU A 81 2.47 9.37 0.97
N ASN A 82 2.99 10.57 1.23
CA ASN A 82 4.44 10.81 1.33
C ASN A 82 5.06 10.00 2.48
N GLY A 83 4.40 9.94 3.64
CA GLY A 83 4.90 9.16 4.77
C GLY A 83 4.92 7.64 4.53
N ILE A 84 4.01 7.12 3.70
CA ILE A 84 4.08 5.73 3.22
C ILE A 84 5.32 5.53 2.34
N ASP A 85 5.60 6.48 1.46
CA ASP A 85 6.77 6.41 0.57
C ASP A 85 8.08 6.52 1.36
N ASP A 86 8.14 7.40 2.36
CA ASP A 86 9.29 7.52 3.28
C ASP A 86 9.53 6.22 4.07
N LEU A 87 8.46 5.62 4.60
CA LEU A 87 8.55 4.33 5.27
C LEU A 87 9.10 3.24 4.34
N ALA A 88 8.64 3.19 3.09
CA ALA A 88 9.11 2.22 2.12
C ALA A 88 10.60 2.42 1.82
N ALA A 89 11.03 3.68 1.65
CA ALA A 89 12.41 4.05 1.39
C ALA A 89 13.39 3.68 2.52
N ILE A 90 12.91 3.60 3.77
CA ILE A 90 13.70 3.16 4.92
C ILE A 90 13.68 1.63 5.07
N MET A 91 12.50 1.02 4.90
CA MET A 91 12.30 -0.41 5.16
C MET A 91 13.04 -1.30 4.17
N GLU A 92 13.02 -0.97 2.88
CA GLU A 92 13.67 -1.79 1.85
C GLU A 92 15.19 -1.97 2.08
N PRO A 93 16.00 -0.89 2.20
CA PRO A 93 17.42 -1.04 2.48
C PRO A 93 17.69 -1.57 3.89
N GLY A 94 16.84 -1.23 4.88
CA GLY A 94 16.97 -1.73 6.25
C GLY A 94 16.86 -3.25 6.32
N ILE A 95 15.83 -3.83 5.69
CA ILE A 95 15.65 -5.29 5.60
C ILE A 95 16.80 -5.93 4.82
N ALA A 96 17.19 -5.36 3.69
CA ALA A 96 18.32 -5.88 2.91
C ALA A 96 19.61 -5.96 3.74
N ALA A 97 19.87 -4.95 4.58
CA ALA A 97 21.00 -4.95 5.50
C ALA A 97 20.89 -6.03 6.57
N LEU A 98 19.72 -6.22 7.18
CA LEU A 98 19.48 -7.28 8.18
C LEU A 98 19.69 -8.67 7.60
N LEU A 99 19.19 -8.91 6.38
CA LEU A 99 19.38 -10.18 5.67
C LEU A 99 20.86 -10.41 5.33
N ALA A 100 21.60 -9.36 4.95
CA ALA A 100 23.03 -9.46 4.69
C ALA A 100 23.85 -9.76 5.97
N VAL A 101 23.45 -9.21 7.13
CA VAL A 101 24.04 -9.53 8.44
C VAL A 101 23.80 -11.01 8.80
N ASN A 102 22.55 -11.45 8.68
CA ASN A 102 22.15 -12.83 8.95
C ASN A 102 22.90 -13.83 8.03
N ALA A 103 22.98 -13.53 6.73
CA ALA A 103 23.69 -14.37 5.75
C ALA A 103 25.20 -14.52 6.05
N ARG A 104 25.80 -13.57 6.78
CA ARG A 104 27.20 -13.65 7.25
C ARG A 104 27.34 -14.42 8.57
N GLY A 105 26.25 -14.95 9.13
CA GLY A 105 26.22 -15.66 10.40
C GLY A 105 26.27 -14.74 11.63
N ALA A 106 26.11 -13.43 11.44
CA ALA A 106 26.03 -12.48 12.54
C ALA A 106 24.58 -12.32 13.02
N ASP A 107 24.40 -11.95 14.28
CA ASP A 107 23.09 -11.77 14.89
C ASP A 107 22.44 -10.43 14.44
N PRO A 108 21.31 -10.46 13.71
CA PRO A 108 20.62 -9.25 13.27
C PRO A 108 19.66 -8.68 14.34
N HIS A 109 19.53 -9.31 15.52
CA HIS A 109 18.47 -8.99 16.48
C HIS A 109 18.46 -7.53 16.94
N ALA A 110 19.60 -7.00 17.39
CA ALA A 110 19.70 -5.62 17.87
C ALA A 110 19.36 -4.56 16.79
N PRO A 111 19.94 -4.61 15.57
CA PRO A 111 19.53 -3.68 14.51
C PRO A 111 18.10 -3.91 14.02
N ALA A 112 17.59 -5.15 14.03
CA ALA A 112 16.19 -5.42 13.69
C ALA A 112 15.22 -4.77 14.69
N LEU A 113 15.52 -4.83 15.99
CA LEU A 113 14.70 -4.20 17.03
C LEU A 113 14.68 -2.67 16.88
N ALA A 114 15.81 -2.06 16.52
CA ALA A 114 15.87 -0.62 16.26
C ALA A 114 15.00 -0.23 15.06
N LEU A 115 15.14 -0.92 13.93
CA LEU A 115 14.34 -0.68 12.74
C LEU A 115 12.84 -0.90 12.99
N TRP A 116 12.48 -1.95 13.75
CA TRP A 116 11.10 -2.21 14.11
C TRP A 116 10.49 -1.07 14.93
N ARG A 117 11.23 -0.50 15.89
CA ARG A 117 10.75 0.62 16.71
C ARG A 117 10.53 1.88 15.89
N GLU A 118 11.46 2.20 14.98
CA GLU A 118 11.35 3.32 14.03
C GLU A 118 10.10 3.15 13.16
N PHE A 119 9.92 1.97 12.55
CA PHE A 119 8.74 1.64 11.75
C PHE A 119 7.46 1.77 12.56
N HIS A 120 7.42 1.18 13.76
CA HIS A 120 6.24 1.22 14.63
C HIS A 120 5.87 2.65 15.03
N ALA A 121 6.85 3.47 15.39
CA ALA A 121 6.64 4.87 15.76
C ALA A 121 6.10 5.69 14.57
N ALA A 122 6.74 5.57 13.40
CA ALA A 122 6.31 6.26 12.19
C ALA A 122 4.90 5.81 11.74
N ARG A 123 4.61 4.51 11.75
CA ARG A 123 3.27 3.96 11.46
C ARG A 123 2.21 4.54 12.41
N THR A 124 2.53 4.61 13.71
CA THR A 124 1.62 5.18 14.71
C THR A 124 1.33 6.65 14.43
N ALA A 125 2.36 7.42 14.04
CA ALA A 125 2.19 8.82 13.65
C ALA A 125 1.29 8.99 12.42
N LEU A 126 1.44 8.11 11.41
CA LEU A 126 0.58 8.11 10.22
C LEU A 126 -0.88 7.80 10.56
N LEU A 127 -1.13 6.82 11.44
CA LEU A 127 -2.49 6.52 11.90
C LEU A 127 -3.11 7.71 12.64
N ALA A 128 -2.33 8.39 13.48
CA ALA A 128 -2.79 9.58 14.19
C ALA A 128 -3.11 10.75 13.25
N LEU A 129 -2.35 10.90 12.16
CA LEU A 129 -2.56 11.96 11.15
C LEU A 129 -3.94 11.87 10.49
N VAL A 130 -4.43 10.66 10.22
CA VAL A 130 -5.71 10.45 9.52
C VAL A 130 -6.85 10.10 10.46
N ALA A 131 -6.58 9.93 11.75
CA ALA A 131 -7.62 9.78 12.74
C ALA A 131 -8.63 10.93 12.58
N PRO A 132 -9.94 10.65 12.70
CA PRO A 132 -10.94 11.72 12.68
C PRO A 132 -10.62 12.65 13.84
N GLY A 133 -10.09 13.83 13.51
CA GLY A 133 -9.79 14.85 14.49
C GLY A 133 -11.08 15.20 15.20
N ASP A 134 -11.05 15.17 16.54
CA ASP A 134 -11.99 15.95 17.32
C ASP A 134 -11.90 17.39 16.80
N LYS A 135 -13.05 18.03 16.54
CA LYS A 135 -13.14 19.27 15.78
C LYS A 135 -12.11 20.32 16.22
N ALA A 136 -11.02 20.45 15.47
CA ALA A 136 -10.05 21.51 15.62
C ALA A 136 -9.67 21.98 14.20
N GLY A 137 -10.10 23.13 13.71
CA GLY A 137 -11.04 24.12 14.22
C GLY A 137 -11.41 25.01 13.04
N SER A 138 -12.55 25.70 13.13
CA SER A 138 -12.87 26.85 12.31
C SER A 138 -11.67 27.80 12.20
N ARG A 139 -11.04 27.85 11.03
CA ARG A 139 -10.19 28.95 10.62
C ARG A 139 -10.26 29.15 9.12
N ASP A 140 -11.50 29.20 8.64
CA ASP A 140 -11.91 30.00 7.49
C ASP A 140 -13.10 30.82 8.02
N ASP A 141 -13.19 32.10 7.66
CA ASP A 141 -14.20 33.10 8.07
C ASP A 141 -13.83 34.02 9.25
N ALA A 142 -12.92 34.97 8.99
CA ALA A 142 -13.00 36.36 9.49
C ALA A 142 -12.15 37.29 8.60
#